data_AF-A0A4Y7RGF1-F1
#
_entry.id   AF-A0A4Y7RGF1-F1
#
_cell.length_a   1.000
_cell.length_b   1.000
_cell.length_c   1.000
_cell.angle_alpha   90.00
_cell.angle_beta   90.00
_cell.angle_gamma   90.00
#
_symmetry.space_group_name_H-M   'P 1'
#
loop_
_entity.id
_entity.type
_entity.pdbx_description
1 polymer ?
#
loop_
_entity_poly.entity_id
_entity_poly.type
_entity_poly.pdbx_seq_one_letter_code
_entity_poly.pdbx_strand_id
1 'polypeptide(L)' 'MNREELNKAMEQTINDISEVKRQIAGATESQEIERLEGKLKELEALQLWQIEKLG' A
#
# COMPACT_ATOMS: atom_id res chain seq x y z
N MET A 1 4.84 -12.45 14.02
CA MET A 1 5.32 -11.07 13.83
C MET A 1 5.36 -10.41 15.19
N ASN A 2 6.51 -9.88 15.59
CA ASN A 2 6.66 -9.05 16.79
C ASN A 2 6.34 -7.57 16.47
N ARG A 3 6.30 -6.71 17.49
CA ARG A 3 5.94 -5.29 17.32
C ARG A 3 6.90 -4.52 16.41
N GLU A 4 8.19 -4.84 16.45
CA GLU A 4 9.20 -4.17 15.62
C GLU A 4 9.06 -4.59 14.15
N GLU A 5 8.83 -5.88 13.90
CA GLU A 5 8.54 -6.40 12.57
C GLU A 5 7.26 -5.80 12.00
N LEU A 6 6.21 -5.64 12.81
CA LEU A 6 4.95 -5.02 12.41
C LEU A 6 5.14 -3.55 12.02
N ASN A 7 5.89 -2.79 12.83
CA ASN A 7 6.21 -1.39 12.51
C ASN A 7 7.00 -1.26 11.20
N LYS A 8 8.01 -2.11 10.98
CA LYS A 8 8.77 -2.14 9.71
C LYS A 8 7.88 -2.50 8.53
N ALA A 9 6.97 -3.47 8.70
CA ALA A 9 6.00 -3.83 7.66
C ALA A 9 5.08 -2.65 7.32
N MET A 10 4.63 -1.90 8.33
CA MET A 10 3.80 -0.70 8.12
C MET A 10 4.54 0.41 7.38
N GLU A 11 5.79 0.70 7.75
CA GLU A 11 6.62 1.67 7.03
C GLU A 11 6.80 1.28 5.56
N GLN A 12 7.04 -0.01 5.29
CA GLN A 12 7.12 -0.52 3.93
C GLN A 12 5.79 -0.34 3.17
N THR A 13 4.67 -0.73 3.78
CA THR A 13 3.34 -0.58 3.16
C THR A 13 3.01 0.88 2.86
N ILE A 14 3.37 1.83 3.73
CA ILE A 14 3.19 3.28 3.48
C ILE A 14 4.03 3.75 2.28
N ASN A 15 5.28 3.30 2.19
CA ASN A 15 6.17 3.63 1.09
C ASN A 15 5.63 3.07 -0.24
N ASP A 16 5.16 1.81 -0.23
CA ASP A 16 4.58 1.15 -1.39
C ASP A 16 3.29 1.87 -1.86
N ILE A 17 2.42 2.26 -0.93
CA ILE A 17 1.23 3.08 -1.24
C ILE A 17 1.62 4.39 -1.92
N SER A 18 2.61 5.09 -1.36
CA SER A 18 3.07 6.37 -1.89
C SER A 18 3.65 6.22 -3.30
N GLU A 19 4.39 5.14 -3.54
CA GLU A 19 4.95 4.82 -4.84
C GLU A 19 3.87 4.47 -5.86
N VAL A 20 2.89 3.63 -5.50
CA VAL A 20 1.78 3.28 -6.39
C VAL A 20 0.96 4.53 -6.74
N LYS A 21 0.71 5.45 -5.79
CA LYS A 21 0.04 6.73 -6.07
C LYS A 21 0.82 7.59 -7.07
N ARG A 22 2.16 7.61 -6.98
CA ARG A 22 3.00 8.29 -7.98
C ARG A 22 2.91 7.64 -9.36
N GLN A 23 2.90 6.32 -9.43
CA GLN A 23 2.76 5.58 -10.68
C GLN A 23 1.41 5.84 -11.35
N ILE A 24 0.32 5.84 -10.58
CA ILE A 24 -1.03 6.20 -11.08
C ILE A 24 -1.03 7.62 -11.66
N ALA A 25 -0.45 8.58 -10.94
CA ALA A 25 -0.40 9.96 -11.40
C ALA A 25 0.42 10.16 -12.69
N GLY A 26 1.38 9.26 -12.96
CA GLY A 26 2.20 9.28 -14.18
C GLY A 26 1.70 8.35 -15.30
N ALA A 27 0.73 7.48 -15.05
CA ALA A 27 0.23 6.53 -16.03
C ALA A 27 -0.77 7.20 -16.98
N THR A 28 -0.66 6.89 -18.26
CA THR A 28 -1.56 7.39 -19.31
C THR A 28 -2.47 6.29 -19.87
N GLU A 29 -2.12 5.02 -19.64
CA GLU A 29 -2.87 3.87 -20.12
C GLU A 29 -3.93 3.45 -19.10
N SER A 30 -5.20 3.44 -19.50
CA SER A 30 -6.32 3.14 -18.59
C SER A 30 -6.21 1.75 -17.94
N GLN A 31 -5.70 0.76 -18.65
CA GLN A 31 -5.51 -0.59 -18.11
C GLN A 31 -4.43 -0.63 -17.01
N GLU A 32 -3.36 0.15 -17.18
CA GLU A 32 -2.30 0.26 -16.17
C GLU A 32 -2.79 1.03 -14.95
N ILE A 33 -3.57 2.09 -15.15
CA ILE A 33 -4.24 2.82 -14.06
C ILE A 33 -5.13 1.87 -13.25
N GLU A 34 -6.00 1.11 -13.91
CA GLU A 34 -6.91 0.16 -13.22
C GLU A 34 -6.13 -0.91 -12.44
N ARG A 35 -5.04 -1.44 -13.02
CA ARG A 35 -4.16 -2.40 -12.34
C ARG A 35 -3.51 -1.79 -11.09
N LEU A 36 -3.01 -0.56 -11.20
CA LEU A 36 -2.38 0.15 -10.09
C LEU A 36 -3.40 0.54 -9.00
N GLU A 37 -4.62 0.92 -9.37
CA GLU A 37 -5.72 1.17 -8.43
C GLU A 37 -6.10 -0.10 -7.66
N GLY A 38 -6.13 -1.26 -8.33
CA GLY A 38 -6.32 -2.56 -7.68
C GLY A 38 -5.24 -2.84 -6.63
N LYS A 39 -3.96 -2.67 -7.01
CA LYS A 39 -2.82 -2.81 -6.10
C LYS A 39 -2.89 -1.83 -4.93
N LEU A 40 -3.32 -0.58 -5.18
CA LEU A 40 -3.48 0.42 -4.13
C LEU A 40 -4.49 -0.02 -3.08
N LYS A 41 -5.65 -0.55 -3.49
CA LYS A 41 -6.68 -1.07 -2.57
C LYS A 41 -6.18 -2.23 -1.72
N GLU A 42 -5.40 -3.14 -2.31
CA GLU A 42 -4.78 -4.25 -1.57
C GLU A 42 -3.82 -3.75 -0.49
N LEU A 43 -2.99 -2.76 -0.81
CA LEU A 43 -2.06 -2.15 0.14
C LEU A 43 -2.79 -1.37 1.25
N GLU A 44 -3.85 -0.63 0.93
CA GLU A 44 -4.66 0.07 1.93
C GLU A 44 -5.37 -0.91 2.87
N ALA A 45 -5.87 -2.04 2.35
CA ALA A 45 -6.45 -3.10 3.18
C ALA A 45 -5.39 -3.76 4.09
N LEU A 46 -4.18 -3.99 3.56
CA LEU A 46 -3.06 -4.50 4.35
C LEU A 46 -2.69 -3.52 5.48
N GLN A 47 -2.62 -2.23 5.18
CA GLN A 47 -2.32 -1.20 6.17
C GLN A 47 -3.36 -1.17 7.29
N LEU A 48 -4.65 -1.27 6.95
CA LEU A 48 -5.73 -1.32 7.93
C LEU A 48 -5.55 -2.53 8.87
N TRP A 49 -5.31 -3.71 8.30
CA TRP A 49 -5.04 -4.91 9.10
C TRP A 49 -3.83 -4.76 10.01
N GLN A 50 -2.74 -4.12 9.55
CA GLN A 50 -1.56 -3.86 10.36
C GLN A 50 -1.87 -2.92 11.53
N ILE A 51 -2.69 -1.88 11.32
CA ILE A 51 -3.15 -0.95 12.36
C ILE A 51 -4.00 -1.69 13.40
N GLU A 52 -4.92 -2.56 12.97
CA GLU A 52 -5.73 -3.39 13.88
C GLU A 52 -4.87 -4.32 14.74
N LYS A 53 -3.68 -4.72 14.28
CA LYS A 53 -2.74 -5.55 15.06
C LYS A 53 -1.92 -4.76 16.09
N LEU A 54 -1.89 -3.43 16.00
CA LEU A 54 -1.23 -2.57 16.99
C LEU A 54 -2.14 -2.20 18.16
N GLY A 55 -3.46 -2.22 17.97
CA GLY A 55 -4.48 -1.97 19.00
C GLY A 55 -4.68 -3.17 19.92
#